data_AF-A0A959T6X0-F1
#
_entry.id   AF-A0A959T6X0-F1
#
_cell.length_a   1.000
_cell.length_b   1.000
_cell.length_c   1.000
_cell.angle_alpha   90.00
_cell.angle_beta   90.00
_cell.angle_gamma   90.00
#
_symmetry.space_group_name_H-M   'P 1'
#
loop_
_entity.id
_entity.type
_entity.pdbx_description
1 polymer ?
#
loop_
_entity_poly.entity_id
_entity_poly.type
_entity_poly.pdbx_seq_one_letter_code
_entity_poly.pdbx_strand_id
1 'polypeptide(L)'
;TAKGRIEGQTLSELHSSFRFIWDYAMAGLSEAFIVAEGVACGFQLDAAEAGVMTANAVLMGAQWVELAYDREVNVGVSYQSGGADYAEWLERADPGESFSPGDVVGVHGGRISRRTEGAQHVLAISSRPIVLGNMPEEGREHLYERVGFLGQVPVKVAGPVQVGDVVVPSGAQDGLARAWRADEVPGEMLGQVIGVAWENDP
;
A
#
# COMPACT_ATOMS: atom_id res chain seq x y z
N THR A 1 -11.91 21.04 -4.79
CA THR A 1 -10.91 20.64 -3.76
C THR A 1 -11.26 19.24 -3.32
N ALA A 2 -10.47 18.23 -3.72
CA ALA A 2 -10.72 16.85 -3.32
C ALA A 2 -10.45 16.70 -1.81
N LYS A 3 -11.43 16.19 -1.05
CA LYS A 3 -11.28 15.81 0.36
C LYS A 3 -11.35 14.30 0.45
N GLY A 4 -10.22 13.63 0.32
CA GLY A 4 -10.04 12.23 0.71
C GLY A 4 -9.17 12.19 1.96
N ARG A 5 -9.59 11.47 3.00
CA ARG A 5 -8.78 11.26 4.20
C ARG A 5 -8.61 9.75 4.38
N ILE A 6 -7.39 9.28 4.16
CA ILE A 6 -6.93 7.92 4.49
C ILE A 6 -6.18 8.08 5.80
N GLU A 7 -6.73 7.61 6.91
CA GLU A 7 -6.07 7.75 8.22
C GLU A 7 -5.82 6.42 8.88
N GLY A 8 -4.58 6.29 9.37
CA GLY A 8 -4.18 5.30 10.35
C GLY A 8 -5.03 5.38 11.62
N GLN A 9 -5.14 4.28 12.36
CA GLN A 9 -5.42 4.40 13.79
C GLN A 9 -4.35 5.32 14.39
N THR A 10 -4.75 6.23 15.27
CA THR A 10 -3.81 7.06 16.05
C THR A 10 -3.52 6.42 17.40
N LEU A 11 -2.43 6.83 18.08
CA LEU A 11 -2.13 6.38 19.44
C LEU A 11 -3.29 6.68 20.41
N SER A 12 -3.93 7.85 20.26
CA SER A 12 -5.09 8.22 21.07
C SER A 12 -6.27 7.29 20.84
N GLU A 13 -6.54 6.91 19.58
CA GLU A 13 -7.61 5.96 19.26
C GLU A 13 -7.27 4.55 19.76
N LEU A 14 -6.01 4.11 19.68
CA LEU A 14 -5.56 2.85 20.26
C LEU A 14 -5.80 2.83 21.78
N HIS A 15 -5.31 3.83 22.52
CA HIS A 15 -5.44 3.91 23.98
C HIS A 15 -6.87 4.04 24.45
N SER A 16 -7.76 4.61 23.62
CA SER A 16 -9.19 4.69 23.90
C SER A 16 -9.98 3.44 23.45
N SER A 17 -9.33 2.49 22.76
CA SER A 17 -9.99 1.31 22.23
C SER A 17 -10.30 0.30 23.34
N PHE A 18 -11.50 -0.28 23.31
CA PHE A 18 -11.91 -1.30 24.29
C PHE A 18 -10.91 -2.46 24.37
N ARG A 19 -10.41 -2.95 23.22
CA ARG A 19 -9.48 -4.09 23.21
C ARG A 19 -8.16 -3.76 23.89
N PHE A 20 -7.56 -2.60 23.61
CA PHE A 20 -6.32 -2.19 24.27
C PHE A 20 -6.52 -2.06 25.79
N ILE A 21 -7.59 -1.38 26.20
CA ILE A 21 -7.93 -1.18 27.61
C ILE A 21 -8.17 -2.53 28.30
N TRP A 22 -8.93 -3.43 27.66
CA TRP A 22 -9.25 -4.75 28.19
C TRP A 22 -8.01 -5.62 28.35
N ASP A 23 -7.20 -5.75 27.29
CA ASP A 23 -5.98 -6.57 27.30
C ASP A 23 -4.98 -6.05 28.35
N TYR A 24 -4.77 -4.73 28.39
CA TYR A 24 -3.87 -4.09 29.35
C TYR A 24 -4.35 -4.25 30.80
N ALA A 25 -5.65 -4.06 31.05
CA ALA A 25 -6.24 -4.26 32.37
C ALA A 25 -6.18 -5.73 32.82
N MET A 26 -6.36 -6.68 31.90
CA MET A 26 -6.30 -8.10 32.21
C MET A 26 -4.88 -8.60 32.48
N ALA A 27 -3.88 -8.06 31.79
CA ALA A 27 -2.48 -8.30 32.12
C ALA A 27 -2.15 -7.83 33.55
N GLY A 28 -2.53 -6.59 33.89
CA GLY A 28 -2.31 -6.05 35.24
C GLY A 28 -3.05 -6.82 36.35
N LEU A 29 -4.29 -7.26 36.09
CA LEU A 29 -5.02 -8.13 37.04
C LEU A 29 -4.36 -9.48 37.23
N SER A 30 -3.81 -10.07 36.15
CA SER A 30 -3.08 -11.34 36.23
C SER A 30 -1.81 -11.20 37.08
N GLU A 31 -1.05 -10.11 36.91
CA GLU A 31 0.11 -9.81 37.75
C GLU A 31 -0.28 -9.63 39.22
N ALA A 32 -1.36 -8.90 39.50
CA ALA A 32 -1.86 -8.70 40.86
C ALA A 32 -2.23 -10.03 41.56
N PHE A 33 -2.84 -10.97 40.84
CA PHE A 33 -3.13 -12.30 41.38
C PHE A 33 -1.87 -13.10 41.70
N ILE A 34 -0.86 -13.08 40.81
CA ILE A 34 0.45 -13.73 41.03
C ILE A 34 1.12 -13.18 42.29
N VAL A 35 1.11 -11.85 42.47
CA VAL A 35 1.69 -11.21 43.66
C VAL A 35 0.92 -11.58 44.93
N ALA A 36 -0.42 -11.57 44.88
CA ALA A 36 -1.25 -11.93 46.02
C ALA A 36 -1.06 -13.39 46.44
N GLU A 37 -0.91 -14.30 45.48
CA GLU A 37 -0.58 -15.70 45.72
C GLU A 37 0.82 -15.83 46.34
N GLY A 38 1.83 -15.11 45.82
CA GLY A 38 3.16 -15.07 46.46
C GLY A 38 3.13 -14.62 47.93
N VAL A 39 2.28 -13.66 48.28
CA VAL A 39 2.05 -13.25 49.69
C VAL A 39 1.41 -14.37 50.50
N ALA A 40 0.42 -15.07 49.94
CA ALA A 40 -0.24 -16.19 50.60
C ALA A 40 0.73 -17.35 50.89
N CYS A 41 1.57 -17.72 49.92
CA CYS A 41 2.63 -18.73 50.09
C CYS A 41 3.61 -18.33 51.21
N GLY A 42 3.91 -17.03 51.32
CA GLY A 42 4.73 -16.48 52.41
C GLY A 42 4.14 -16.74 53.81
N PHE A 43 2.82 -16.58 53.98
CA PHE A 43 2.14 -16.91 55.24
C PHE A 43 2.10 -18.41 55.52
N GLN A 44 2.14 -19.25 54.49
CA GLN A 44 2.18 -20.71 54.60
C GLN A 44 3.60 -21.26 54.86
N LEU A 45 4.63 -20.39 54.83
CA LEU A 45 6.04 -20.75 54.91
C LEU A 45 6.51 -21.66 53.76
N ASP A 46 5.84 -21.62 52.62
CA ASP A 46 6.30 -22.30 51.40
C ASP A 46 7.27 -21.41 50.63
N ALA A 47 8.54 -21.43 51.04
CA ALA A 47 9.57 -20.60 50.46
C ALA A 47 9.88 -20.94 48.99
N ALA A 48 9.67 -22.20 48.58
CA ALA A 48 9.92 -22.62 47.21
C ALA A 48 8.85 -22.05 46.27
N GLU A 49 7.58 -22.15 46.66
CA GLU A 49 6.46 -21.58 45.91
C GLU A 49 6.56 -20.05 45.88
N ALA A 50 6.83 -19.38 47.00
CA ALA A 50 7.02 -17.92 47.04
C ALA A 50 8.15 -17.45 46.10
N GLY A 51 9.23 -18.23 45.97
CA GLY A 51 10.32 -17.98 45.03
C GLY A 51 9.88 -18.07 43.56
N VAL A 52 9.11 -19.11 43.22
CA VAL A 52 8.56 -19.28 41.86
C VAL A 52 7.56 -18.17 41.53
N MET A 53 6.69 -17.80 42.47
CA MET A 53 5.72 -16.71 42.28
C MET A 53 6.40 -15.37 42.06
N THR A 54 7.50 -15.10 42.77
CA THR A 54 8.31 -13.90 42.55
C THR A 54 8.89 -13.88 41.13
N ALA A 55 9.45 -15.00 40.65
CA ALA A 55 9.97 -15.11 39.29
C ALA A 55 8.87 -14.93 38.24
N ASN A 56 7.68 -15.50 38.49
CA ASN A 56 6.53 -15.39 37.60
C ASN A 56 5.98 -13.95 37.54
N ALA A 57 5.99 -13.20 38.65
CA ALA A 57 5.61 -11.80 38.67
C ALA A 57 6.54 -10.95 37.80
N VAL A 58 7.85 -11.18 37.87
CA VAL A 58 8.83 -10.49 37.00
C VAL A 58 8.60 -10.82 35.53
N LEU A 59 8.34 -12.09 35.20
CA LEU A 59 8.04 -12.50 33.83
C LEU A 59 6.75 -11.83 33.31
N MET A 60 5.68 -11.84 34.09
CA MET A 60 4.40 -11.24 33.72
C MET A 60 4.52 -9.73 33.54
N GLY A 61 5.26 -9.04 34.42
CA GLY A 61 5.54 -7.61 34.27
C GLY A 61 6.28 -7.28 32.96
N ALA A 62 7.24 -8.12 32.57
CA ALA A 62 7.93 -7.95 31.28
C ALA A 62 6.98 -8.17 30.08
N GLN A 63 6.12 -9.19 30.12
CA GLN A 63 5.11 -9.46 29.10
C GLN A 63 4.07 -8.34 28.99
N TRP A 64 3.70 -7.72 30.12
CA TRP A 64 2.77 -6.59 30.13
C TRP A 64 3.36 -5.35 29.44
N VAL A 65 4.63 -5.05 29.72
CA VAL A 65 5.36 -3.97 29.03
C VAL A 65 5.49 -4.26 27.53
N GLU A 66 5.83 -5.49 27.17
CA GLU A 66 5.90 -5.94 25.77
C GLU A 66 4.56 -5.75 25.06
N LEU A 67 3.45 -6.16 25.67
CA LEU A 67 2.11 -5.99 25.11
C LEU A 67 1.77 -4.53 24.84
N ALA A 68 2.08 -3.63 25.79
CA ALA A 68 1.83 -2.21 25.61
C ALA A 68 2.68 -1.63 24.45
N TYR A 69 3.96 -1.95 24.44
CA TYR A 69 4.90 -1.47 23.44
C TYR A 69 4.57 -1.99 22.03
N ASP A 70 4.34 -3.30 21.88
CA ASP A 70 4.00 -3.93 20.60
C ASP A 70 2.72 -3.33 19.99
N ARG A 71 1.69 -3.08 20.81
CA ARG A 71 0.46 -2.43 20.35
C ARG A 71 0.71 -1.00 19.86
N GLU A 72 1.53 -0.23 20.57
CA GLU A 72 1.84 1.16 20.22
C GLU A 72 2.71 1.29 18.95
N VAL A 73 3.70 0.42 18.75
CA VAL A 73 4.56 0.46 17.55
C VAL A 73 3.84 -0.04 16.29
N ASN A 74 2.80 -0.86 16.45
CA ASN A 74 1.99 -1.35 15.34
C ASN A 74 0.79 -0.43 15.01
N VAL A 75 0.75 0.79 15.57
CA VAL A 75 -0.23 1.81 15.20
C VAL A 75 -0.02 2.22 13.75
N GLY A 76 -1.04 2.00 12.92
CA GLY A 76 -1.01 2.34 11.50
C GLY A 76 -2.22 1.77 10.78
N VAL A 77 -2.24 1.91 9.45
CA VAL A 77 -3.21 1.23 8.59
C VAL A 77 -2.48 0.51 7.48
N SER A 78 -2.86 -0.75 7.27
CA SER A 78 -2.46 -1.56 6.14
C SER A 78 -3.68 -1.78 5.26
N TYR A 79 -3.54 -1.50 3.97
CA TYR A 79 -4.54 -1.83 2.96
C TYR A 79 -4.07 -3.08 2.22
N GLN A 80 -4.91 -4.10 2.18
CA GLN A 80 -4.69 -5.28 1.36
C GLN A 80 -5.76 -5.34 0.28
N SER A 81 -5.33 -5.34 -0.98
CA SER A 81 -6.21 -5.48 -2.12
C SER A 81 -5.51 -6.32 -3.20
N GLY A 82 -6.26 -6.73 -4.23
CA GLY A 82 -5.66 -7.34 -5.43
C GLY A 82 -4.98 -6.33 -6.37
N GLY A 83 -4.92 -5.06 -5.98
CA GLY A 83 -4.23 -3.97 -6.66
C GLY A 83 -2.98 -3.53 -5.90
N ALA A 84 -2.00 -2.98 -6.62
CA ALA A 84 -0.69 -2.60 -6.07
C ALA A 84 -0.21 -1.21 -6.51
N ASP A 85 -1.07 -0.43 -7.16
CA ASP A 85 -0.77 0.88 -7.70
C ASP A 85 -1.66 2.00 -7.15
N TYR A 86 -1.11 3.20 -7.13
CA TYR A 86 -1.80 4.46 -6.94
C TYR A 86 -2.17 5.04 -8.31
N ALA A 87 -3.46 5.33 -8.49
CA ALA A 87 -3.99 5.89 -9.72
C ALA A 87 -4.87 7.11 -9.44
N GLU A 88 -5.07 7.93 -10.48
CA GLU A 88 -6.06 9.01 -10.47
C GLU A 88 -6.97 8.90 -11.68
N TRP A 89 -8.19 9.42 -11.57
CA TRP A 89 -9.04 9.63 -12.73
C TRP A 89 -8.54 10.82 -13.56
N LEU A 90 -8.27 10.58 -14.85
CA LEU A 90 -7.96 11.63 -15.81
C LEU A 90 -9.01 11.66 -16.93
N GLU A 91 -9.38 12.88 -17.35
CA GLU A 91 -10.37 13.10 -18.40
C GLU A 91 -9.78 12.72 -19.75
N ARG A 92 -10.58 12.06 -20.59
CA ARG A 92 -10.20 11.76 -21.98
C ARG A 92 -10.16 13.04 -22.80
N ALA A 93 -9.15 13.19 -23.65
CA ALA A 93 -9.08 14.29 -24.60
C ALA A 93 -10.24 14.22 -25.61
N ASP A 94 -10.54 13.00 -26.10
CA ASP A 94 -11.71 12.69 -26.92
C ASP A 94 -12.61 11.69 -26.16
N PRO A 95 -13.86 12.05 -25.82
CA PRO A 95 -14.83 11.14 -25.21
C PRO A 95 -15.12 9.87 -26.03
N GLY A 96 -14.92 9.92 -27.35
CA GLY A 96 -15.09 8.77 -28.24
C GLY A 96 -13.92 7.76 -28.18
N GLU A 97 -12.76 8.18 -27.67
CA GLU A 97 -11.62 7.29 -27.50
C GLU A 97 -11.88 6.32 -26.34
N SER A 98 -11.51 5.06 -26.56
CA SER A 98 -11.66 3.99 -25.57
C SER A 98 -10.32 3.39 -25.22
N PHE A 99 -10.19 3.03 -23.94
CA PHE A 99 -9.00 2.44 -23.40
C PHE A 99 -9.35 1.14 -22.69
N SER A 100 -8.34 0.31 -22.50
CA SER A 100 -8.39 -0.92 -21.75
C SER A 100 -7.28 -0.94 -20.71
N PRO A 101 -7.42 -1.75 -19.64
CA PRO A 101 -6.34 -1.90 -18.67
C PRO A 101 -5.02 -2.28 -19.32
N GLY A 102 -3.95 -1.62 -18.89
CA GLY A 102 -2.59 -1.76 -19.43
C GLY A 102 -2.31 -1.00 -20.72
N ASP A 103 -3.30 -0.29 -21.29
CA ASP A 103 -3.04 0.61 -22.41
C ASP A 103 -2.11 1.76 -21.99
N VAL A 104 -1.17 2.09 -22.86
CA VAL A 104 -0.27 3.23 -22.72
C VAL A 104 -0.96 4.51 -23.19
N VAL A 105 -0.89 5.57 -22.39
CA VAL A 105 -1.48 6.88 -22.69
C VAL A 105 -0.48 8.01 -22.49
N GLY A 106 -0.59 9.04 -23.33
CA GLY A 106 0.09 10.30 -23.15
C GLY A 106 -0.80 11.31 -22.41
N VAL A 107 -0.23 11.99 -21.42
CA VAL A 107 -0.88 13.08 -20.70
C VAL A 107 -0.49 14.42 -21.32
N HIS A 108 -1.50 15.19 -21.72
CA HIS A 108 -1.37 16.54 -22.27
C HIS A 108 -2.30 17.48 -21.53
N GLY A 109 -1.75 18.40 -20.74
CA GLY A 109 -2.54 19.39 -20.00
C GLY A 109 -3.55 18.78 -19.03
N GLY A 110 -3.25 17.62 -18.45
CA GLY A 110 -4.13 16.90 -17.53
C GLY A 110 -5.19 16.01 -18.20
N ARG A 111 -5.17 15.88 -19.53
CA ARG A 111 -6.04 14.96 -20.29
C ARG A 111 -5.25 13.85 -20.93
N ILE A 112 -5.89 12.72 -21.16
CA ILE A 112 -5.27 11.53 -21.75
C ILE A 112 -5.72 11.27 -23.18
N SER A 113 -4.82 10.72 -23.98
CA SER A 113 -5.07 10.11 -25.29
C SER A 113 -4.02 9.03 -25.58
N ARG A 114 -4.19 8.20 -26.60
CA ARG A 114 -3.10 7.29 -27.06
C ARG A 114 -1.90 8.02 -27.65
N ARG A 115 -2.00 9.33 -27.91
CA ARG A 115 -0.88 10.12 -28.43
C ARG A 115 0.18 10.36 -27.37
N THR A 116 1.27 9.60 -27.44
CA THR A 116 2.43 9.72 -26.54
C THR A 116 3.48 10.72 -27.03
N GLU A 117 3.46 11.08 -28.31
CA GLU A 117 4.36 12.08 -28.88
C GLU A 117 4.12 13.45 -28.23
N GLY A 118 5.19 14.06 -27.69
CA GLY A 118 5.15 15.36 -27.03
C GLY A 118 4.36 15.37 -25.71
N ALA A 119 4.00 14.19 -25.18
CA ALA A 119 3.31 14.09 -23.91
C ALA A 119 4.19 14.56 -22.75
N GLN A 120 3.56 15.16 -21.75
CA GLN A 120 4.24 15.61 -20.52
C GLN A 120 4.56 14.43 -19.61
N HIS A 121 3.69 13.42 -19.64
CA HIS A 121 3.88 12.12 -19.00
C HIS A 121 3.37 11.03 -19.93
N VAL A 122 4.01 9.87 -19.88
CA VAL A 122 3.51 8.63 -20.50
C VAL A 122 3.24 7.64 -19.37
N LEU A 123 1.98 7.22 -19.25
CA LEU A 123 1.50 6.39 -18.15
C LEU A 123 0.68 5.22 -18.71
N ALA A 124 0.23 4.33 -17.83
CA ALA A 124 -0.61 3.19 -18.20
C ALA A 124 -1.97 3.25 -17.52
N ILE A 125 -3.00 2.73 -18.19
CA ILE A 125 -4.34 2.58 -17.62
C ILE A 125 -4.31 1.50 -16.55
N SER A 126 -4.67 1.88 -15.33
CA SER A 126 -4.76 0.96 -14.19
C SER A 126 -6.01 0.09 -14.29
N SER A 127 -5.87 -1.19 -13.94
CA SER A 127 -6.99 -2.13 -13.88
C SER A 127 -7.82 -1.96 -12.61
N ARG A 128 -7.14 -1.99 -11.45
CA ARG A 128 -7.71 -2.07 -10.10
C ARG A 128 -6.69 -1.47 -9.11
N PRO A 129 -6.59 -0.14 -9.00
CA PRO A 129 -5.66 0.51 -8.09
C PRO A 129 -6.06 0.28 -6.63
N ILE A 130 -5.08 0.24 -5.72
CA ILE A 130 -5.33 0.13 -4.27
C ILE A 130 -5.82 1.46 -3.70
N VAL A 131 -5.34 2.58 -4.26
CA VAL A 131 -5.78 3.93 -3.92
C VAL A 131 -6.11 4.66 -5.21
N LEU A 132 -7.31 5.24 -5.27
CA LEU A 132 -7.81 5.96 -6.44
C LEU A 132 -8.19 7.40 -6.06
N GLY A 133 -7.51 8.36 -6.67
CA GLY A 133 -7.73 9.79 -6.47
C GLY A 133 -8.56 10.45 -7.57
N ASN A 134 -8.88 11.73 -7.35
CA ASN A 134 -9.49 12.64 -8.33
C ASN A 134 -10.81 12.15 -8.98
N MET A 135 -11.66 11.44 -8.23
CA MET A 135 -12.92 10.90 -8.73
C MET A 135 -13.79 11.98 -9.42
N PRO A 136 -14.30 11.72 -10.65
CA PRO A 136 -15.16 12.66 -11.34
C PRO A 136 -16.52 12.78 -10.64
N GLU A 137 -17.30 13.78 -11.04
CA GLU A 137 -18.70 13.90 -10.61
C GLU A 137 -19.51 12.67 -11.03
N GLU A 138 -20.48 12.29 -10.20
CA GLU A 138 -21.34 11.14 -10.44
C GLU A 138 -22.01 11.23 -11.83
N GLY A 139 -21.90 10.15 -12.61
CA GLY A 139 -22.41 10.05 -13.97
C GLY A 139 -21.44 10.52 -15.06
N ARG A 140 -20.29 11.13 -14.70
CA ARG A 140 -19.24 11.54 -15.65
C ARG A 140 -18.10 10.53 -15.77
N GLU A 141 -18.12 9.41 -15.07
CA GLU A 141 -17.04 8.41 -15.02
C GLU A 141 -16.68 7.88 -16.42
N HIS A 142 -17.67 7.78 -17.31
CA HIS A 142 -17.48 7.34 -18.70
C HIS A 142 -16.57 8.26 -19.54
N LEU A 143 -16.35 9.50 -19.10
CA LEU A 143 -15.47 10.47 -19.75
C LEU A 143 -14.03 10.42 -19.25
N TYR A 144 -13.75 9.54 -18.28
CA TYR A 144 -12.46 9.45 -17.60
C TYR A 144 -11.90 8.03 -17.70
N GLU A 145 -10.63 7.88 -17.33
CA GLU A 145 -10.01 6.58 -17.05
C GLU A 145 -9.16 6.66 -15.79
N ARG A 146 -8.91 5.49 -15.19
CA ARG A 146 -8.01 5.32 -14.05
C ARG A 146 -6.59 5.16 -14.57
N VAL A 147 -5.71 6.11 -14.27
CA VAL A 147 -4.34 6.15 -14.80
C VAL A 147 -3.37 5.93 -13.65
N GLY A 148 -2.50 4.93 -13.77
CA GLY A 148 -1.51 4.60 -12.74
C GLY A 148 -0.35 5.59 -12.74
N PHE A 149 -0.10 6.21 -11.59
CA PHE A 149 1.00 7.16 -11.39
C PHE A 149 2.19 6.52 -10.66
N LEU A 150 1.94 5.52 -9.82
CA LEU A 150 2.96 4.87 -9.03
C LEU A 150 2.54 3.45 -8.68
N GLY A 151 3.51 2.53 -8.63
CA GLY A 151 3.31 1.15 -8.20
C GLY A 151 3.36 0.17 -9.36
N GLN A 152 2.88 -1.05 -9.11
CA GLN A 152 2.93 -2.13 -10.10
C GLN A 152 1.66 -2.11 -10.95
N VAL A 153 1.80 -1.75 -12.23
CA VAL A 153 0.71 -1.71 -13.20
C VAL A 153 1.03 -2.69 -14.33
N PRO A 154 0.16 -3.67 -14.62
CA PRO A 154 0.30 -4.48 -15.83
C PRO A 154 0.20 -3.60 -17.08
N VAL A 155 1.20 -3.65 -17.96
CA VAL A 155 1.25 -2.87 -19.20
C VAL A 155 1.20 -3.80 -20.41
N LYS A 156 0.47 -3.42 -21.45
CA LYS A 156 0.47 -4.16 -22.71
C LYS A 156 1.73 -3.85 -23.49
N VAL A 157 2.58 -4.85 -23.70
CA VAL A 157 3.82 -4.72 -24.45
C VAL A 157 3.72 -5.50 -25.75
N ALA A 158 4.19 -4.91 -26.85
CA ALA A 158 4.31 -5.57 -28.13
C ALA A 158 5.68 -6.27 -28.22
N GLY A 159 5.65 -7.60 -28.34
CA GLY A 159 6.86 -8.43 -28.44
C GLY A 159 7.36 -8.92 -27.07
N PRO A 160 8.47 -9.67 -27.07
CA PRO A 160 8.99 -10.32 -25.87
C PRO A 160 9.50 -9.28 -24.87
N VAL A 161 9.37 -9.61 -23.58
CA VAL A 161 9.82 -8.79 -22.45
C VAL A 161 10.68 -9.63 -21.52
N GLN A 162 11.79 -9.06 -21.06
CA GLN A 162 12.63 -9.65 -20.03
C GLN A 162 12.66 -8.78 -18.77
N VAL A 163 12.86 -9.43 -17.62
CA VAL A 163 13.09 -8.73 -16.35
C VAL A 163 14.23 -7.74 -16.50
N GLY A 164 13.99 -6.48 -16.14
CA GLY A 164 14.96 -5.39 -16.25
C GLY A 164 14.89 -4.59 -17.54
N ASP A 165 14.08 -5.00 -18.52
CA ASP A 165 13.84 -4.18 -19.71
C ASP A 165 13.12 -2.89 -19.34
N VAL A 166 13.51 -1.81 -20.00
CA VAL A 166 12.87 -0.51 -19.91
C VAL A 166 11.68 -0.50 -20.87
N VAL A 167 10.51 -0.18 -20.32
CA VAL A 167 9.25 -0.15 -21.04
C VAL A 167 8.95 1.28 -21.48
N VAL A 168 8.84 1.49 -22.79
CA VAL A 168 8.57 2.78 -23.44
C VAL A 168 7.36 2.63 -24.37
N PRO A 169 6.67 3.71 -24.77
CA PRO A 169 5.58 3.61 -25.74
C PRO A 169 6.04 2.98 -27.06
N SER A 170 5.16 2.27 -27.75
CA SER A 170 5.42 1.65 -29.06
C SER A 170 5.83 2.67 -30.12
N GLY A 171 5.36 3.92 -29.98
CA GLY A 171 5.48 5.01 -30.96
C GLY A 171 4.36 5.04 -32.00
N ALA A 172 3.51 4.00 -32.05
CA ALA A 172 2.40 3.90 -33.01
C ALA A 172 1.10 4.55 -32.54
N GLN A 173 1.06 5.08 -31.31
CA GLN A 173 -0.14 5.69 -30.70
C GLN A 173 -1.32 4.70 -30.64
N ASP A 174 -1.01 3.43 -30.37
CA ASP A 174 -1.93 2.29 -30.39
C ASP A 174 -2.33 1.80 -28.99
N GLY A 175 -1.79 2.44 -27.95
CA GLY A 175 -1.96 1.99 -26.56
C GLY A 175 -1.01 0.87 -26.16
N LEU A 176 -0.04 0.50 -26.99
CA LEU A 176 0.96 -0.52 -26.65
C LEU A 176 2.29 0.12 -26.25
N ALA A 177 3.05 -0.63 -25.45
CA ALA A 177 4.44 -0.37 -25.15
C ALA A 177 5.35 -1.27 -25.99
N ARG A 178 6.65 -1.03 -25.90
CA ARG A 178 7.72 -1.94 -26.33
C ARG A 178 8.81 -1.98 -25.27
N ALA A 179 9.46 -3.13 -25.13
CA ALA A 179 10.58 -3.33 -24.22
C ALA A 179 11.92 -3.04 -24.91
N TRP A 180 12.84 -2.43 -24.17
CA TRP A 180 14.23 -2.21 -24.55
C TRP A 180 15.15 -2.71 -23.45
N ARG A 181 16.28 -3.32 -23.82
CA ARG A 181 17.34 -3.54 -22.83
C ARG A 181 17.79 -2.20 -22.28
N ALA A 182 18.05 -2.14 -20.97
CA ALA A 182 18.35 -0.89 -20.28
C ALA A 182 19.57 -0.14 -20.87
N ASP A 183 20.54 -0.86 -21.43
CA ASP A 183 21.75 -0.31 -22.08
C ASP A 183 21.55 0.09 -23.55
N GLU A 184 20.39 -0.23 -24.14
CA GLU A 184 20.07 0.02 -25.55
C GLU A 184 19.01 1.11 -25.73
N VAL A 185 18.42 1.64 -24.64
CA VAL A 185 17.36 2.65 -24.70
C VAL A 185 17.86 3.93 -25.37
N PRO A 186 17.24 4.40 -26.46
CA PRO A 186 17.60 5.68 -27.08
C PRO A 186 17.40 6.84 -26.10
N GLY A 187 18.37 7.76 -26.03
CA GLY A 187 18.33 8.88 -25.08
C GLY A 187 17.08 9.75 -25.18
N GLU A 188 16.54 9.92 -26.38
CA GLU A 188 15.28 10.64 -26.67
C GLU A 188 14.03 9.98 -26.08
N MET A 189 14.09 8.67 -25.80
CA MET A 189 13.00 7.90 -25.20
C MET A 189 13.02 7.94 -23.67
N LEU A 190 14.12 8.40 -23.06
CA LEU A 190 14.25 8.44 -21.59
C LEU A 190 13.16 9.28 -20.92
N GLY A 191 12.71 10.35 -21.58
CA GLY A 191 11.59 11.17 -21.09
C GLY A 191 10.20 10.51 -21.22
N GLN A 192 10.11 9.36 -21.90
CA GLN A 192 8.88 8.63 -22.17
C GLN A 192 8.84 7.26 -21.48
N VAL A 193 9.79 6.99 -20.58
CA VAL A 193 9.84 5.73 -19.83
C VAL A 193 8.59 5.60 -18.96
N ILE A 194 7.92 4.46 -19.12
CA ILE A 194 6.73 4.09 -18.37
C ILE A 194 7.14 3.37 -17.09
N GLY A 195 8.15 2.49 -17.20
CA GLY A 195 8.67 1.71 -16.08
C GLY A 195 9.72 0.70 -16.51
N VAL A 196 10.00 -0.25 -15.63
CA VAL A 196 10.93 -1.36 -15.84
C VAL A 196 10.16 -2.67 -15.64
N ALA A 197 10.38 -3.65 -16.51
CA ALA A 197 9.72 -4.96 -16.44
C ALA A 197 10.23 -5.78 -15.25
N TRP A 198 9.30 -6.39 -14.51
CA TRP A 198 9.60 -7.22 -13.33
C TRP A 198 9.39 -8.71 -13.58
N GLU A 199 8.86 -9.07 -14.75
CA GLU A 199 8.62 -10.44 -15.19
C GLU A 199 9.03 -10.62 -16.65
N ASN A 200 9.21 -11.89 -17.05
CA ASN A 200 9.44 -12.24 -18.45
C ASN A 200 8.10 -12.60 -19.11
N ASP A 201 7.91 -12.18 -20.35
CA ASP A 201 6.77 -12.58 -21.19
C ASP A 201 7.29 -12.90 -22.61
N PRO A 202 7.25 -14.17 -23.05
CA PRO A 202 7.88 -14.63 -24.30
C PRO A 202 7.14 -14.25 -25.59
#